data_AF-A0A0F9PKX9-F1
#
_entry.id   AF-A0A0F9PKX9-F1
#
_cell.length_a   1.000
_cell.length_b   1.000
_cell.length_c   1.000
_cell.angle_alpha   90.00
_cell.angle_beta   90.00
_cell.angle_gamma   90.00
#
_symmetry.space_group_name_H-M   'P 1'
#
loop_
_entity.id
_entity.type
_entity.pdbx_description
1 polymer ?
#
loop_
_entity_poly.entity_id
_entity_poly.type
_entity_poly.pdbx_seq_one_letter_code
_entity_poly.pdbx_strand_id
1 'polypeptide(L)'
;MKYDGEMDPECIPLCDAINRIPGVDTTESCCGHGNGTFRVFFHIKDQRTVSILLYFIDPCHVGFRWDCKVFTDCSMQLACYYIESNTEGKEAYDQANEITENINKFMDNEFDEWFEDRKQG
;
A
#
# COMPACT_ATOMS: atom_id res chain seq x y z
N MET A 1 4.27 -7.00 -10.02
CA MET A 1 4.65 -8.31 -9.45
C MET A 1 4.32 -9.42 -10.45
N LYS A 2 4.98 -10.58 -10.45
CA LYS A 2 4.48 -11.77 -11.18
C LYS A 2 3.73 -12.62 -10.15
N TYR A 3 2.43 -12.78 -10.33
CA TYR A 3 1.61 -13.64 -9.49
C TYR A 3 1.87 -15.10 -9.88
N ASP A 4 2.55 -15.85 -9.02
CA ASP A 4 2.91 -17.26 -9.22
C ASP A 4 1.81 -18.23 -8.78
N GLY A 5 0.71 -17.72 -8.23
CA GLY A 5 -0.45 -18.49 -7.78
C GLY A 5 -0.46 -18.79 -6.28
N GLU A 6 0.59 -18.42 -5.55
CA GLU A 6 0.71 -18.66 -4.09
C GLU A 6 0.25 -17.45 -3.26
N MET A 7 0.01 -16.30 -3.91
CA MET A 7 -0.48 -15.09 -3.24
C MET A 7 -1.98 -15.20 -2.97
N ASP A 8 -2.37 -14.91 -1.73
CA ASP A 8 -3.78 -14.82 -1.33
C ASP A 8 -4.54 -13.86 -2.27
N PRO A 9 -5.64 -14.28 -2.92
CA PRO A 9 -6.38 -13.46 -3.88
C PRO A 9 -6.83 -12.11 -3.33
N GLU A 10 -7.09 -12.04 -2.02
CA GLU A 10 -7.48 -10.83 -1.30
C GLU A 10 -6.37 -9.76 -1.27
N CYS A 11 -5.11 -10.17 -1.45
CA CYS A 11 -3.97 -9.26 -1.46
C CYS A 11 -3.75 -8.59 -2.83
N ILE A 12 -4.19 -9.24 -3.91
CA ILE A 12 -3.87 -8.85 -5.29
C ILE A 12 -4.37 -7.43 -5.62
N PRO A 13 -5.64 -7.06 -5.34
CA PRO A 13 -6.16 -5.75 -5.72
C PRO A 13 -5.40 -4.60 -5.07
N LEU A 14 -5.06 -4.74 -3.77
CA LEU A 14 -4.33 -3.71 -3.03
C LEU A 14 -2.89 -3.60 -3.54
N CYS A 15 -2.22 -4.72 -3.82
CA CYS A 15 -0.90 -4.68 -4.42
C CYS A 15 -0.89 -4.03 -5.81
N ASP A 16 -1.87 -4.36 -6.66
CA ASP A 16 -2.02 -3.73 -7.98
C ASP A 16 -2.24 -2.22 -7.85
N ALA A 17 -3.13 -1.78 -6.96
CA ALA A 17 -3.37 -0.36 -6.73
C ALA A 17 -2.13 0.37 -6.20
N ILE A 18 -1.41 -0.19 -5.22
CA ILE A 18 -0.16 0.38 -4.71
C ILE A 18 0.88 0.51 -5.82
N ASN A 19 1.01 -0.51 -6.67
CA ASN A 19 1.95 -0.49 -7.80
C ASN A 19 1.58 0.52 -8.90
N ARG A 20 0.38 1.12 -8.87
CA ARG A 20 0.05 2.25 -9.75
C ARG A 20 0.73 3.54 -9.30
N ILE A 21 1.08 3.67 -8.03
CA ILE A 21 1.71 4.87 -7.47
C ILE A 21 3.16 4.94 -7.97
N PRO A 22 3.54 5.95 -8.76
CA PRO A 22 4.89 6.01 -9.33
C PRO A 22 5.96 6.05 -8.24
N GLY A 23 6.95 5.16 -8.33
CA GLY A 23 8.02 5.09 -7.33
C GLY A 23 7.68 4.28 -6.08
N VAL A 24 6.58 3.53 -6.08
CA VAL A 24 6.29 2.50 -5.07
C VAL A 24 6.20 1.14 -5.78
N ASP A 25 6.91 0.13 -5.26
CA ASP A 25 6.90 -1.22 -5.81
C ASP A 25 6.63 -2.24 -4.70
N THR A 26 5.54 -3.00 -4.79
CA THR A 26 5.24 -4.07 -3.82
C THR A 26 6.15 -5.28 -4.04
N THR A 27 6.60 -5.89 -2.95
CA THR A 27 7.54 -7.02 -2.95
C THR A 27 6.95 -8.30 -2.40
N GLU A 28 6.04 -8.20 -1.43
CA GLU A 28 5.40 -9.33 -0.75
C GLU A 28 4.07 -8.88 -0.15
N SER A 29 3.17 -9.81 0.08
CA SER A 29 1.96 -9.59 0.88
C SER A 29 1.61 -10.86 1.65
N CYS A 30 1.01 -10.70 2.83
CA CYS A 30 0.49 -11.81 3.61
C CYS A 30 -0.70 -11.33 4.43
N CYS A 31 -1.78 -12.10 4.46
CA CYS A 31 -2.91 -11.83 5.34
C CYS A 31 -3.18 -12.94 6.36
N GLY A 32 -2.23 -13.89 6.49
CA GLY A 32 -2.31 -15.01 7.43
C GLY A 32 -3.54 -15.91 7.20
N HIS A 33 -4.05 -15.94 5.96
CA HIS A 33 -5.35 -16.55 5.61
C HIS A 33 -6.48 -16.14 6.56
N GLY A 34 -6.48 -14.86 6.98
CA GLY A 34 -7.50 -14.25 7.82
C GLY A 34 -7.31 -14.48 9.33
N ASN A 35 -6.26 -15.20 9.74
CA ASN A 35 -5.91 -15.42 11.16
C ASN A 35 -4.72 -14.56 11.60
N GLY A 36 -4.39 -13.52 10.83
CA GLY A 36 -3.35 -12.56 11.16
C GLY A 36 -3.64 -11.23 10.50
N THR A 37 -2.83 -10.24 10.84
CA THR A 37 -2.90 -8.92 10.24
C THR A 37 -2.50 -8.96 8.77
N PHE A 38 -3.20 -8.17 7.96
CA PHE A 38 -2.92 -7.98 6.55
C PHE A 38 -1.69 -7.10 6.41
N ARG A 39 -0.67 -7.59 5.70
CA ARG A 39 0.56 -6.87 5.42
C ARG A 39 0.83 -6.80 3.93
N VAL A 40 1.26 -5.63 3.47
CA VAL A 40 1.85 -5.44 2.13
C VAL A 40 3.21 -4.80 2.28
N PHE A 41 4.24 -5.48 1.78
CA PHE A 41 5.62 -5.04 1.77
C PHE A 41 5.94 -4.34 0.46
N PHE A 42 6.76 -3.29 0.52
CA PHE A 42 7.11 -2.49 -0.64
C PHE A 42 8.44 -1.74 -0.47
N HIS A 43 8.97 -1.30 -1.61
CA HIS A 43 10.08 -0.38 -1.72
C HIS A 43 9.61 0.99 -2.21
N ILE A 44 10.33 2.04 -1.79
CA ILE A 44 10.09 3.42 -2.20
C ILE A 44 11.30 3.92 -2.97
N LYS A 45 11.07 4.35 -4.22
CA LYS A 45 12.04 5.05 -5.08
C LYS A 45 11.84 6.57 -5.04
N ASP A 46 10.62 7.02 -4.76
CA ASP A 46 10.27 8.45 -4.60
C ASP A 46 9.46 8.66 -3.32
N GLN A 47 10.04 9.37 -2.35
CA GLN A 47 9.39 9.65 -1.06
C GLN A 47 8.20 10.61 -1.17
N ARG A 48 8.05 11.33 -2.29
CA ARG A 48 6.92 12.26 -2.46
C ARG A 48 5.64 11.50 -2.71
N THR A 49 5.68 10.51 -3.59
CA THR A 49 4.50 9.76 -4.03
C THR A 49 4.03 8.76 -2.98
N VAL A 50 4.89 8.30 -2.06
CA VAL A 50 4.44 7.47 -0.93
C VAL A 50 3.41 8.18 -0.05
N SER A 51 3.42 9.53 -0.03
CA SER A 51 2.41 10.29 0.72
C SER A 51 0.97 9.99 0.26
N ILE A 52 0.77 9.57 -0.99
CA ILE A 52 -0.52 9.11 -1.52
C ILE A 52 -0.97 7.84 -0.78
N LEU A 53 -0.09 6.85 -0.64
CA LEU A 53 -0.39 5.64 0.11
C LEU A 53 -0.66 5.97 1.59
N LEU A 54 0.20 6.79 2.20
CA LEU A 54 0.07 7.17 3.62
C LEU A 54 -1.26 7.91 3.90
N TYR A 55 -1.71 8.73 2.95
CA TYR A 55 -2.98 9.44 3.05
C TYR A 55 -4.17 8.47 3.13
N PHE A 56 -4.18 7.41 2.32
CA PHE A 56 -5.29 6.46 2.27
C PHE A 56 -5.24 5.35 3.32
N ILE A 57 -4.27 5.38 4.23
CA ILE A 57 -4.23 4.47 5.39
C ILE A 57 -4.41 5.21 6.73
N ASP A 58 -4.56 6.53 6.68
CA ASP A 58 -4.75 7.37 7.86
C ASP A 58 -6.24 7.50 8.23
N PRO A 59 -6.60 7.36 9.53
CA PRO A 59 -7.99 7.40 9.98
C PRO A 59 -8.73 8.70 9.66
N CYS A 60 -8.03 9.81 9.41
CA CYS A 60 -8.64 11.06 8.96
C CYS A 60 -9.36 10.91 7.61
N HIS A 61 -8.95 9.95 6.77
CA HIS A 61 -9.41 9.83 5.39
C HIS A 61 -10.23 8.57 5.12
N VAL A 62 -9.98 7.48 5.88
CA VAL A 62 -10.69 6.21 5.69
C VAL A 62 -11.45 5.74 6.93
N GLY A 63 -11.38 6.47 8.05
CA GLY A 63 -12.12 6.12 9.28
C GLY A 63 -11.58 4.91 10.06
N PHE A 64 -10.52 4.27 9.55
CA PHE A 64 -9.75 3.22 10.22
C PHE A 64 -8.25 3.47 10.06
N ARG A 65 -7.43 2.73 10.81
CA ARG A 65 -5.98 2.92 10.81
C ARG A 65 -5.26 1.66 10.36
N TRP A 66 -4.34 1.83 9.41
CA TRP A 66 -3.25 0.90 9.16
C TRP A 66 -1.93 1.60 9.47
N ASP A 67 -0.94 0.85 9.94
CA ASP A 67 0.37 1.40 10.26
C ASP A 67 1.35 1.18 9.13
N CYS A 68 2.11 2.21 8.75
CA CYS A 68 3.28 2.07 7.90
C CYS A 68 4.54 1.91 8.78
N LYS A 69 5.25 0.80 8.60
CA LYS A 69 6.44 0.45 9.38
C LYS A 69 7.65 0.36 8.46
N VAL A 70 8.78 0.87 8.95
CA VAL A 70 10.08 0.79 8.28
C VAL A 70 10.96 -0.24 8.99
N PHE A 71 11.69 -1.02 8.21
CA PHE A 71 12.64 -2.00 8.73
C PHE A 71 13.86 -2.10 7.83
N THR A 72 14.96 -2.57 8.40
CA THR A 72 16.21 -2.85 7.69
C THR A 72 16.58 -4.30 7.91
N ASP A 73 17.29 -4.90 6.98
CA ASP A 73 17.88 -6.22 7.13
C ASP A 73 19.42 -6.15 6.97
N CYS A 74 20.08 -7.30 7.03
CA CYS A 74 21.53 -7.39 6.86
C CYS A 74 21.98 -7.38 5.39
N SER A 75 21.07 -7.15 4.42
CA SER A 75 21.37 -7.28 2.99
C SER A 75 22.09 -6.06 2.39
N MET A 76 22.38 -5.04 3.20
CA MET A 76 22.92 -3.75 2.76
C MET A 76 22.07 -3.08 1.67
N GLN A 77 20.75 -3.32 1.67
CA GLN A 77 19.78 -2.69 0.77
C GLN A 77 19.16 -1.43 1.38
N LEU A 78 18.37 -0.71 0.58
CA LEU A 78 17.54 0.40 1.05
C LEU A 78 16.56 -0.10 2.12
N ALA A 79 16.09 0.81 2.98
CA ALA A 79 15.09 0.48 3.98
C ALA A 79 13.84 -0.12 3.29
N CYS A 80 13.31 -1.18 3.90
CA CYS A 80 12.09 -1.85 3.46
C CYS A 80 10.91 -1.30 4.26
N TYR A 81 9.74 -1.32 3.63
CA TYR A 81 8.51 -0.81 4.23
C TYR A 81 7.43 -1.88 4.17
N TYR A 82 6.51 -1.82 5.12
CA TYR A 82 5.23 -2.49 4.97
C TYR A 82 4.12 -1.68 5.62
N ILE A 83 2.92 -1.79 5.04
CA ILE A 83 1.68 -1.40 5.71
C ILE A 83 1.09 -2.62 6.41
N GLU A 84 0.45 -2.40 7.55
CA GLU A 84 -0.19 -3.44 8.35
C GLU A 84 -1.55 -3.01 8.86
N SER A 85 -2.57 -3.86 8.68
CA SER A 85 -3.89 -3.66 9.27
C SER A 85 -3.86 -3.75 10.79
N ASN A 86 -4.71 -2.96 11.46
CA ASN A 86 -4.94 -3.10 12.90
C ASN A 86 -6.05 -4.12 13.23
N THR A 87 -6.62 -4.74 12.20
CA THR A 87 -7.71 -5.73 12.24
C THR A 87 -7.31 -6.99 11.46
N GLU A 88 -8.12 -8.04 11.52
CA GLU A 88 -7.85 -9.32 10.87
C GLU A 88 -9.07 -9.82 10.08
N GLY A 89 -8.88 -10.83 9.24
CA GLY A 89 -9.95 -11.51 8.51
C GLY A 89 -10.78 -10.56 7.63
N LYS A 90 -12.11 -10.76 7.64
CA LYS A 90 -13.02 -10.04 6.74
C LYS A 90 -12.92 -8.51 6.89
N GLU A 91 -12.74 -8.00 8.10
CA GLU A 91 -12.64 -6.57 8.32
C GLU A 91 -11.38 -5.99 7.67
N ALA A 92 -10.24 -6.68 7.78
CA ALA A 92 -9.02 -6.28 7.09
C ALA A 92 -9.18 -6.32 5.56
N TYR A 93 -9.93 -7.30 5.03
CA TYR A 93 -10.22 -7.39 3.59
C TYR A 93 -11.12 -6.27 3.09
N ASP A 94 -12.17 -5.95 3.84
CA ASP A 94 -13.07 -4.84 3.52
C ASP A 94 -12.29 -3.51 3.51
N GLN A 95 -11.44 -3.29 4.52
CA GLN A 95 -10.54 -2.12 4.59
C GLN A 95 -9.53 -2.08 3.43
N ALA A 96 -8.93 -3.22 3.08
CA ALA A 96 -8.01 -3.32 1.95
C ALA A 96 -8.69 -2.95 0.62
N ASN A 97 -9.94 -3.38 0.43
CA ASN A 97 -10.73 -3.02 -0.76
C ASN A 97 -11.05 -1.52 -0.79
N GLU A 98 -11.39 -0.91 0.35
CA GLU A 98 -11.62 0.53 0.42
C GLU A 98 -10.36 1.35 0.11
N ILE A 99 -9.20 0.95 0.65
CA ILE A 99 -7.90 1.55 0.30
C ILE A 99 -7.64 1.42 -1.22
N THR A 100 -7.90 0.23 -1.77
CA THR A 100 -7.71 -0.06 -3.20
C THR A 100 -8.57 0.86 -4.08
N GLU A 101 -9.86 1.00 -3.77
CA GLU A 101 -10.78 1.86 -4.50
C GLU A 101 -10.37 3.33 -4.43
N ASN A 102 -9.97 3.81 -3.24
CA ASN A 102 -9.55 5.18 -3.04
C ASN A 102 -8.25 5.52 -3.80
N ILE A 103 -7.24 4.64 -3.74
CA ILE A 103 -6.01 4.80 -4.52
C ILE A 103 -6.34 4.84 -6.02
N ASN A 104 -7.12 3.88 -6.51
CA ASN A 104 -7.47 3.83 -7.93
C ASN A 104 -8.19 5.09 -8.39
N LYS A 105 -9.19 5.54 -7.63
CA LYS A 105 -9.94 6.76 -7.92
C LYS A 105 -9.03 7.98 -7.97
N PHE A 106 -8.11 8.12 -7.02
CA PHE A 106 -7.14 9.22 -7.01
C PHE A 106 -6.21 9.16 -8.22
N MET A 107 -5.67 7.97 -8.51
CA MET A 107 -4.78 7.75 -9.67
C MET A 107 -5.48 8.02 -11.01
N ASP A 108 -6.79 7.76 -11.11
CA ASP A 108 -7.56 7.99 -12.34
C ASP A 108 -7.96 9.45 -12.55
N ASN A 109 -8.18 10.21 -11.48
CA ASN A 109 -8.86 11.52 -11.59
C ASN A 109 -8.02 12.71 -11.12
N GLU A 110 -7.08 12.51 -10.20
CA GLU A 110 -6.46 13.60 -9.45
C GLU A 110 -4.92 13.58 -9.51
N PHE A 111 -4.31 12.45 -9.87
CA PHE A 111 -2.86 12.28 -9.79
C PHE A 111 -2.06 13.27 -10.64
N ASP A 112 -2.44 13.49 -11.90
CA ASP A 112 -1.68 14.36 -12.80
C ASP A 112 -1.62 15.80 -12.27
N GLU A 113 -2.76 16.37 -11.88
CA GLU A 113 -2.84 17.69 -11.28
C GLU A 113 -2.03 17.76 -9.97
N TRP A 114 -2.24 16.77 -9.08
CA TRP A 114 -1.53 16.69 -7.80
C TRP A 114 0.00 16.63 -7.99
N PHE A 115 0.46 15.91 -9.01
CA PHE A 115 1.88 15.70 -9.29
C PHE A 115 2.53 16.95 -9.91
N GLU A 116 1.88 17.60 -10.89
CA GLU A 116 2.39 18.85 -11.48
C GLU A 116 2.57 19.96 -10.44
N ASP A 117 1.61 20.13 -9.52
CA ASP A 117 1.68 21.11 -8.43
C ASP A 117 2.90 20.92 -7.52
N ARG A 118 3.43 19.69 -7.47
CA ARG A 118 4.52 19.28 -6.58
C ARG A 118 5.84 19.03 -7.29
N LYS A 119 5.92 19.27 -8.61
CA LYS A 119 7.19 19.22 -9.38
C LYS A 119 8.14 20.37 -9.08
N GLN A 120 7.68 21.45 -8.44
CA GLN A 120 8.48 22.66 -8.18
C GLN A 120 9.27 22.64 -6.86
N GLY A 121 9.27 21.50 -6.15
CA GLY A 121 10.01 21.29 -4.90
C GLY A 121 11.26 20.43 -5.07
#